data_AF-A0A7G4RI64-F1
#
_entry.id   AF-A0A7G4RI64-F1
#
_cell.length_a   1.000
_cell.length_b   1.000
_cell.length_c   1.000
_cell.angle_alpha   90.00
_cell.angle_beta   90.00
_cell.angle_gamma   90.00
#
_symmetry.space_group_name_H-M   'P 1'
#
loop_
_entity.id
_entity.type
_entity.pdbx_description
1 polymer ?
#
loop_
_entity_poly.entity_id
_entity_poly.type
_entity_poly.pdbx_seq_one_letter_code
_entity_poly.pdbx_strand_id
1 'polypeptide(L)'
;MLSAAKLKKKLDYARFTQLAIMFMVAMWIYLFTTIPHKWWVLLTVIVISAGIEPGFIIRRAIHRIGGTFAALTILIPLIYLMQLNYRLIPVVFIISIIGLAVSSLNTRRYDISVFFITLVVFLLLAQTTEANSPQGPFEMVLNRGICTLIGIFIVLVGDYFLFQAYRYSQKLYLFHQLMVYNFFNDMMQEIVKCREQKINTFLFVEKLRNEVIKNCTPIAISSENLKLEVKINQETKKRVDIFQETIWDIRRLLFALCVSEFVLHSSSTTEKHLQQFKVLMDKAKKNFIYTEDTE
;
A
#
# COMPACT_ATOMS: atom_id res chain seq x y z
N MET A 1 10.84 -24.26 -10.45
CA MET A 1 10.69 -23.23 -9.38
C MET A 1 11.61 -22.03 -9.62
N LEU A 2 11.05 -20.85 -9.97
CA LEU A 2 11.81 -19.60 -9.91
C LEU A 2 12.23 -19.30 -8.47
N SER A 3 13.49 -18.92 -8.23
CA SER A 3 13.90 -18.42 -6.91
C SER A 3 13.16 -17.10 -6.60
N ALA A 4 12.91 -16.84 -5.31
CA ALA A 4 12.24 -15.62 -4.84
C ALA A 4 12.91 -14.33 -5.39
N ALA A 5 14.24 -14.35 -5.54
CA ALA A 5 15.01 -13.24 -6.12
C ALA A 5 14.70 -13.00 -7.60
N LYS A 6 14.56 -14.05 -8.41
CA LYS A 6 14.22 -13.93 -9.84
C LYS A 6 12.77 -13.47 -10.03
N LEU A 7 11.86 -13.93 -9.17
CA LEU A 7 10.46 -13.48 -9.16
C LEU A 7 10.36 -11.99 -8.77
N LYS A 8 11.08 -11.57 -7.72
CA LYS A 8 11.18 -10.16 -7.31
C LYS A 8 11.64 -9.27 -8.46
N LYS A 9 12.76 -9.62 -9.11
CA LYS A 9 13.30 -8.85 -10.24
C LYS A 9 12.27 -8.67 -11.36
N LYS A 10 11.56 -9.74 -11.74
CA LYS A 10 10.49 -9.65 -12.75
C LYS A 10 9.34 -8.73 -12.33
N LEU A 11 8.91 -8.80 -11.07
CA LEU A 11 7.86 -7.94 -10.53
C LEU A 11 8.31 -6.47 -10.49
N ASP A 12 9.55 -6.20 -10.10
CA ASP A 12 10.11 -4.85 -10.06
C ASP A 12 10.18 -4.24 -11.48
N TYR A 13 10.64 -5.00 -12.48
CA TYR A 13 10.64 -4.54 -13.87
C TYR A 13 9.24 -4.27 -14.40
N ALA A 14 8.29 -5.19 -14.19
CA ALA A 14 6.92 -5.01 -14.64
C ALA A 14 6.30 -3.74 -14.04
N ARG A 15 6.57 -3.48 -12.75
CA ARG A 15 6.10 -2.27 -12.07
C ARG A 15 6.78 -1.01 -12.58
N PHE A 16 8.09 -1.04 -12.79
CA PHE A 16 8.83 0.08 -13.35
C PHE A 16 8.30 0.46 -14.73
N THR A 17 8.11 -0.54 -15.61
CA THR A 17 7.54 -0.32 -16.95
C THR A 17 6.13 0.26 -16.87
N GLN A 18 5.28 -0.21 -15.92
CA GLN A 18 3.96 0.37 -15.68
C GLN A 18 4.04 1.86 -15.35
N LEU A 19 4.86 2.21 -14.36
CA LEU A 19 5.03 3.59 -13.89
C LEU A 19 5.55 4.49 -15.01
N ALA A 20 6.53 4.00 -15.78
CA ALA A 20 7.08 4.72 -16.92
C ALA A 20 6.01 4.99 -17.99
N ILE A 21 5.20 3.99 -18.36
CA ILE A 21 4.12 4.15 -19.35
C ILE A 21 3.07 5.15 -18.85
N MET A 22 2.57 4.99 -17.62
CA MET A 22 1.58 5.92 -17.05
C MET A 22 2.11 7.35 -16.98
N PHE A 23 3.38 7.51 -16.62
CA PHE A 23 4.04 8.82 -16.61
C PHE A 23 4.20 9.40 -18.01
N MET A 24 4.58 8.60 -19.00
CA MET A 24 4.67 9.04 -20.41
C MET A 24 3.31 9.53 -20.93
N VAL A 25 2.23 8.80 -20.65
CA VAL A 25 0.86 9.20 -21.03
C VAL A 25 0.46 10.50 -20.32
N ALA A 26 0.75 10.62 -19.02
CA ALA A 26 0.44 11.82 -18.26
C ALA A 26 1.22 13.05 -18.77
N MET A 27 2.51 12.87 -19.09
CA MET A 27 3.35 13.89 -19.71
C MET A 27 2.87 14.27 -21.11
N TRP A 28 2.42 13.30 -21.90
CA TRP A 28 1.82 13.57 -23.20
C TRP A 28 0.59 14.47 -23.09
N ILE A 29 -0.32 14.17 -22.15
CA ILE A 29 -1.51 15.00 -21.90
C ILE A 29 -1.11 16.41 -21.44
N TYR A 30 -0.12 16.50 -20.56
CA TYR A 30 0.41 17.77 -20.08
C TYR A 30 1.00 18.63 -21.21
N LEU A 31 1.75 18.04 -22.14
CA LEU A 31 2.41 18.79 -23.22
C LEU A 31 1.43 19.16 -24.34
N PHE A 32 0.66 18.21 -24.84
CA PHE A 32 -0.07 18.34 -26.11
C PHE A 32 -1.54 18.71 -25.98
N THR A 33 -2.11 18.71 -24.77
CA THR A 33 -3.52 19.06 -24.58
C THR A 33 -3.71 20.53 -24.22
N THR A 34 -4.85 21.08 -24.62
CA THR A 34 -5.31 22.44 -24.29
C THR A 34 -6.20 22.49 -23.04
N ILE A 35 -6.31 21.38 -22.28
CA ILE A 35 -7.11 21.31 -21.06
C ILE A 35 -6.63 22.37 -20.05
N PRO A 36 -7.54 23.18 -19.47
CA PRO A 36 -7.19 24.11 -18.41
C PRO A 36 -6.66 23.34 -17.19
N HIS A 37 -5.58 23.84 -16.59
CA HIS A 37 -4.95 23.21 -15.42
C HIS A 37 -4.39 21.79 -15.66
N LYS A 38 -3.99 21.46 -16.91
CA LYS A 38 -3.43 20.16 -17.31
C LYS A 38 -2.31 19.59 -16.44
N TRP A 39 -1.53 20.44 -15.74
CA TRP A 39 -0.52 20.00 -14.77
C TRP A 39 -1.11 19.17 -13.61
N TRP A 40 -2.40 19.35 -13.31
CA TRP A 40 -3.11 18.61 -12.27
C TRP A 40 -3.32 17.14 -12.63
N VAL A 41 -3.47 16.84 -13.92
CA VAL A 41 -3.55 15.45 -14.41
C VAL A 41 -2.24 14.74 -14.08
N LEU A 42 -1.10 15.36 -14.42
CA LEU A 42 0.23 14.84 -14.13
C LEU A 42 0.44 14.62 -12.63
N LEU A 43 0.11 15.62 -11.80
CA LEU A 43 0.22 15.51 -10.34
C LEU A 43 -0.62 14.35 -9.80
N THR A 44 -1.85 14.20 -10.29
CA THR A 44 -2.76 13.13 -9.86
C THR A 44 -2.18 11.76 -10.20
N VAL A 45 -1.65 11.58 -11.41
CA VAL A 45 -1.01 10.33 -11.82
C VAL A 45 0.19 10.01 -10.94
N ILE A 46 1.09 10.97 -10.69
CA ILE A 46 2.29 10.76 -9.85
C ILE A 46 1.89 10.37 -8.42
N VAL A 47 0.97 11.12 -7.82
CA VAL A 47 0.61 10.94 -6.40
C VAL A 47 -0.09 9.60 -6.15
N ILE A 48 -0.98 9.18 -7.06
CA ILE A 48 -1.64 7.86 -6.94
C ILE A 48 -0.61 6.75 -7.20
N SER A 49 0.25 6.92 -8.21
CA SER A 49 1.27 5.95 -8.59
C SER A 49 2.40 5.79 -7.56
N ALA A 50 2.62 6.79 -6.70
CA ALA A 50 3.53 6.70 -5.55
C ALA A 50 3.05 5.70 -4.47
N GLY A 51 1.86 5.11 -4.61
CA GLY A 51 1.48 3.92 -3.86
C GLY A 51 2.30 2.72 -4.34
N ILE A 52 3.42 2.44 -3.69
CA ILE A 52 4.39 1.41 -4.11
C ILE A 52 3.77 -0.01 -4.05
N GLU A 53 2.76 -0.24 -3.23
CA GLU A 53 2.13 -1.56 -3.06
C GLU A 53 0.96 -1.80 -4.06
N PRO A 54 0.84 -2.98 -4.66
CA PRO A 54 -0.31 -3.32 -5.50
C PRO A 54 -1.61 -3.44 -4.70
N GLY A 55 -2.74 -3.05 -5.30
CA GLY A 55 -4.06 -2.94 -4.65
C GLY A 55 -4.24 -1.65 -3.84
N PHE A 56 -3.15 -1.04 -3.37
CA PHE A 56 -3.17 0.31 -2.81
C PHE A 56 -3.49 1.38 -3.86
N ILE A 57 -3.28 1.12 -5.16
CA ILE A 57 -3.63 2.07 -6.24
C ILE A 57 -5.14 2.33 -6.27
N ILE A 58 -5.99 1.29 -6.31
CA ILE A 58 -7.44 1.46 -6.38
C ILE A 58 -7.95 2.16 -5.12
N ARG A 59 -7.47 1.73 -3.95
CA ARG A 59 -7.84 2.36 -2.68
C ARG A 59 -7.40 3.82 -2.62
N ARG A 60 -6.19 4.15 -3.07
CA ARG A 60 -5.70 5.53 -3.17
C ARG A 60 -6.48 6.33 -4.21
N ALA A 61 -6.88 5.74 -5.33
CA ALA A 61 -7.72 6.40 -6.33
C ALA A 61 -9.08 6.76 -5.73
N ILE A 62 -9.75 5.84 -5.04
CA ILE A 62 -11.03 6.10 -4.35
C ILE A 62 -10.87 7.20 -3.28
N HIS A 63 -9.84 7.09 -2.44
CA HIS A 63 -9.53 8.11 -1.43
C HIS A 63 -9.19 9.47 -2.05
N ARG A 64 -8.54 9.48 -3.22
CA ARG A 64 -8.24 10.69 -3.98
C ARG A 64 -9.52 11.34 -4.51
N ILE A 65 -10.46 10.56 -5.04
CA ILE A 65 -11.79 11.05 -5.43
C ILE A 65 -12.47 11.65 -4.20
N GLY A 66 -12.66 10.85 -3.14
CA GLY A 66 -13.39 11.27 -1.95
C GLY A 66 -12.81 12.55 -1.33
N GLY A 67 -11.50 12.57 -1.10
CA GLY A 67 -10.82 13.73 -0.50
C GLY A 67 -10.84 14.97 -1.38
N THR A 68 -10.60 14.84 -2.68
CA THR A 68 -10.58 15.99 -3.60
C THR A 68 -11.99 16.55 -3.80
N PHE A 69 -13.02 15.73 -4.02
CA PHE A 69 -14.39 16.22 -4.17
C PHE A 69 -14.94 16.82 -2.87
N ALA A 70 -14.61 16.25 -1.71
CA ALA A 70 -14.96 16.85 -0.41
C ALA A 70 -14.30 18.22 -0.24
N ALA A 71 -13.00 18.35 -0.58
CA ALA A 71 -12.29 19.62 -0.51
C ALA A 71 -12.86 20.65 -1.48
N LEU A 72 -13.13 20.26 -2.72
CA LEU A 72 -13.72 21.14 -3.73
C LEU A 72 -15.10 21.66 -3.31
N THR A 73 -15.93 20.81 -2.70
CA THR A 73 -17.25 21.20 -2.19
C THR A 73 -17.14 22.22 -1.06
N ILE A 74 -16.20 22.02 -0.12
CA ILE A 74 -15.97 22.95 1.00
C ILE A 74 -15.23 24.22 0.56
N LEU A 75 -14.42 24.15 -0.48
CA LEU A 75 -13.63 25.28 -0.97
C LEU A 75 -14.52 26.42 -1.48
N ILE A 76 -15.65 26.11 -2.13
CA ILE A 76 -16.58 27.14 -2.64
C ILE A 76 -17.09 28.07 -1.53
N PRO A 77 -17.78 27.58 -0.48
CA PRO A 77 -18.26 28.45 0.60
C PRO A 77 -17.10 29.11 1.36
N LEU A 78 -15.95 28.42 1.48
CA LEU A 78 -14.77 28.98 2.14
C LEU A 78 -14.20 30.18 1.38
N ILE A 79 -14.15 30.12 0.05
CA ILE A 79 -13.73 31.25 -0.79
C ILE A 79 -14.66 32.44 -0.59
N TYR A 80 -15.98 32.23 -0.61
CA TYR A 80 -16.94 33.32 -0.36
C TYR A 80 -16.78 33.91 1.04
N LEU A 81 -16.56 33.07 2.06
CA LEU A 81 -16.32 33.54 3.43
C LEU A 81 -15.02 34.37 3.54
N MET A 82 -13.96 33.94 2.85
CA MET A 82 -12.68 34.67 2.80
C MET A 82 -12.79 35.98 2.01
N GLN A 83 -13.67 36.06 1.01
CA GLN A 83 -13.98 37.31 0.32
C GLN A 83 -14.69 38.31 1.24
N LEU A 84 -15.59 37.83 2.11
CA LEU A 84 -16.26 38.66 3.11
C LEU A 84 -15.30 39.17 4.20
N ASN A 85 -14.29 38.37 4.56
CA ASN A 85 -13.28 38.76 5.55
C ASN A 85 -11.89 38.21 5.20
N TYR A 86 -11.07 39.04 4.56
CA TYR A 86 -9.73 38.67 4.11
C TYR A 86 -8.80 38.23 5.25
N ARG A 87 -9.07 38.63 6.50
CA ARG A 87 -8.28 38.21 7.67
C ARG A 87 -8.41 36.72 7.97
N LEU A 88 -9.40 36.05 7.38
CA LEU A 88 -9.58 34.60 7.50
C LEU A 88 -8.59 33.81 6.63
N ILE A 89 -8.00 34.42 5.60
CA ILE A 89 -7.10 33.71 4.67
C ILE A 89 -5.91 33.07 5.42
N PRO A 90 -5.14 33.79 6.26
CA PRO A 90 -4.03 33.18 7.00
C PRO A 90 -4.50 32.12 7.99
N VAL A 91 -5.66 32.32 8.63
CA VAL A 91 -6.24 31.38 9.61
C VAL A 91 -6.56 30.05 8.94
N VAL A 92 -7.29 30.10 7.81
CA VAL A 92 -7.65 28.94 7.02
C VAL A 92 -6.40 28.23 6.47
N PHE A 93 -5.40 28.98 6.05
CA PHE A 93 -4.13 28.43 5.56
C PHE A 93 -3.37 27.67 6.66
N ILE A 94 -3.23 28.25 7.84
CA ILE A 94 -2.58 27.61 8.99
C ILE A 94 -3.33 26.34 9.41
N ILE A 95 -4.66 26.40 9.51
CA ILE A 95 -5.49 25.23 9.82
C ILE A 95 -5.30 24.14 8.77
N SER A 96 -5.23 24.51 7.49
CA SER A 96 -5.02 23.55 6.40
C SER A 96 -3.65 22.88 6.46
N ILE A 97 -2.59 23.62 6.84
CA ILE A 97 -1.25 23.05 7.06
C ILE A 97 -1.22 22.12 8.27
N ILE A 98 -1.80 22.53 9.40
CA ILE A 98 -1.88 21.68 10.60
C ILE A 98 -2.67 20.40 10.28
N GLY A 99 -3.82 20.55 9.60
CA GLY A 99 -4.64 19.44 9.14
C GLY A 99 -3.86 18.50 8.22
N LEU A 100 -3.07 19.04 7.29
CA LEU A 100 -2.17 18.26 6.43
C LEU A 100 -1.12 17.50 7.24
N ALA A 101 -0.41 18.18 8.15
CA ALA A 101 0.63 17.57 8.97
C ALA A 101 0.07 16.40 9.80
N VAL A 102 -1.03 16.63 10.53
CA VAL A 102 -1.67 15.61 11.38
C VAL A 102 -2.24 14.47 10.56
N SER A 103 -2.94 14.78 9.46
CA SER A 103 -3.55 13.74 8.62
C SER A 103 -2.50 12.91 7.88
N SER A 104 -1.36 13.50 7.51
CA SER A 104 -0.27 12.77 6.81
C SER A 104 0.32 11.64 7.65
N LEU A 105 0.25 11.74 8.99
CA LEU A 105 0.67 10.69 9.91
C LEU A 105 -0.29 9.48 9.90
N ASN A 106 -1.54 9.66 9.44
CA ASN A 106 -2.55 8.62 9.38
C ASN A 106 -2.73 8.09 7.95
N THR A 107 -1.87 7.15 7.56
CA THR A 107 -1.89 6.53 6.23
C THR A 107 -3.16 5.73 5.92
N ARG A 108 -3.96 5.37 6.93
CA ARG A 108 -5.22 4.61 6.75
C ARG A 108 -6.34 5.46 6.17
N ARG A 109 -6.37 6.75 6.52
CA ARG A 109 -7.36 7.75 6.05
C ARG A 109 -6.70 8.79 5.15
N TYR A 110 -6.16 8.29 4.05
CA TYR A 110 -5.51 9.12 3.02
C TYR A 110 -6.47 10.15 2.39
N ASP A 111 -7.77 9.87 2.38
CA ASP A 111 -8.84 10.80 1.99
C ASP A 111 -8.77 12.13 2.73
N ILE A 112 -8.52 12.09 4.04
CA ILE A 112 -8.37 13.31 4.87
C ILE A 112 -7.10 14.07 4.50
N SER A 113 -5.99 13.37 4.24
CA SER A 113 -4.76 14.02 3.77
C SER A 113 -4.97 14.69 2.41
N VAL A 114 -5.63 14.01 1.48
CA VAL A 114 -5.97 14.57 0.16
C VAL A 114 -6.83 15.82 0.30
N PHE A 115 -7.78 15.82 1.23
CA PHE A 115 -8.63 16.97 1.49
C PHE A 115 -7.78 18.22 1.82
N PHE A 116 -6.90 18.10 2.81
CA PHE A 116 -6.03 19.21 3.21
C PHE A 116 -4.97 19.58 2.17
N ILE A 117 -4.40 18.60 1.46
CA ILE A 117 -3.49 18.88 0.32
C ILE A 117 -4.21 19.76 -0.70
N THR A 118 -5.45 19.41 -1.04
CA THR A 118 -6.24 20.14 -2.04
C THR A 118 -6.43 21.59 -1.57
N LEU A 119 -6.85 21.82 -0.32
CA LEU A 119 -7.00 23.16 0.25
C LEU A 119 -5.69 23.97 0.24
N VAL A 120 -4.59 23.39 0.71
CA VAL A 120 -3.26 24.05 0.74
C VAL A 120 -2.82 24.45 -0.65
N VAL A 121 -2.95 23.55 -1.63
CA VAL A 121 -2.53 23.84 -3.01
C VAL A 121 -3.38 24.95 -3.63
N PHE A 122 -4.68 24.99 -3.36
CA PHE A 122 -5.53 26.09 -3.84
C PHE A 122 -5.15 27.44 -3.22
N LEU A 123 -4.91 27.47 -1.90
CA LEU A 123 -4.52 28.69 -1.21
C LEU A 123 -3.14 29.18 -1.67
N LEU A 124 -2.18 28.28 -1.88
CA LEU A 124 -0.87 28.64 -2.43
C LEU A 124 -0.97 29.17 -3.86
N LEU A 125 -1.75 28.51 -4.72
CA LEU A 125 -1.93 28.94 -6.11
C LEU A 125 -2.57 30.33 -6.18
N ALA A 126 -3.52 30.62 -5.29
CA ALA A 126 -4.15 31.93 -5.21
C ALA A 126 -3.17 33.05 -4.81
N GLN A 127 -2.07 32.73 -4.11
CA GLN A 127 -1.04 33.71 -3.73
C GLN A 127 0.04 33.88 -4.81
N THR A 128 0.32 32.84 -5.60
CA THR A 128 1.40 32.87 -6.61
C THR A 128 0.93 33.27 -8.01
N THR A 129 -0.38 33.40 -8.23
CA THR A 129 -0.92 33.81 -9.53
C THR A 129 -1.08 35.33 -9.55
N GLU A 130 -0.25 36.02 -10.36
CA GLU A 130 -0.22 37.49 -10.44
C GLU A 130 -1.47 38.10 -11.11
N ALA A 131 -2.19 37.32 -11.91
CA ALA A 131 -3.43 37.73 -12.57
C ALA A 131 -4.64 37.08 -11.91
N ASN A 132 -5.73 37.87 -11.74
CA ASN A 132 -7.03 37.30 -11.42
C ASN A 132 -7.37 36.24 -12.46
N SER A 133 -7.67 35.02 -12.01
CA SER A 133 -8.08 33.97 -12.93
C SER A 133 -9.31 34.46 -13.70
N PRO A 134 -9.34 34.35 -15.04
CA PRO A 134 -10.53 34.66 -15.82
C PRO A 134 -11.68 33.68 -15.54
N GLN A 135 -11.40 32.60 -14.82
CA GLN A 135 -12.36 31.55 -14.45
C GLN A 135 -13.00 31.86 -13.11
N GLY A 136 -14.33 31.73 -13.05
CA GLY A 136 -15.05 31.82 -11.78
C GLY A 136 -14.67 30.68 -10.82
N PRO A 137 -14.90 30.82 -9.50
CA PRO A 137 -14.58 29.78 -8.50
C PRO A 137 -15.18 28.41 -8.85
N PHE A 138 -16.40 28.41 -9.42
CA PHE A 138 -17.09 27.19 -9.85
C PHE A 138 -16.40 26.52 -11.05
N GLU A 139 -16.02 27.29 -12.07
CA GLU A 139 -15.35 26.79 -13.26
C GLU A 139 -13.97 26.20 -12.91
N MET A 140 -13.24 26.86 -12.00
CA MET A 140 -11.98 26.35 -11.48
C MET A 140 -12.17 25.00 -10.78
N VAL A 141 -13.20 24.88 -9.92
CA VAL A 141 -13.52 23.63 -9.22
C VAL A 141 -13.87 22.51 -10.21
N LEU A 142 -14.70 22.81 -11.21
CA LEU A 142 -15.14 21.85 -12.21
C LEU A 142 -13.99 21.34 -13.08
N ASN A 143 -13.14 22.24 -13.58
CA ASN A 143 -11.95 21.89 -14.36
C ASN A 143 -10.99 20.98 -13.57
N ARG A 144 -10.86 21.22 -12.25
CA ARG A 144 -10.01 20.43 -11.36
C ARG A 144 -10.61 19.06 -11.05
N GLY A 145 -11.93 18.98 -10.87
CA GLY A 145 -12.66 17.72 -10.80
C GLY A 145 -12.42 16.86 -12.04
N ILE A 146 -12.57 17.44 -13.23
CA ILE A 146 -12.32 16.75 -14.52
C ILE A 146 -10.87 16.29 -14.62
N CYS A 147 -9.88 17.15 -14.35
CA CYS A 147 -8.47 16.76 -14.39
C CYS A 147 -8.14 15.60 -13.42
N THR A 148 -8.79 15.58 -12.26
CA THR A 148 -8.61 14.52 -11.27
C THR A 148 -9.19 13.20 -11.78
N LEU A 149 -10.38 13.23 -12.39
CA LEU A 149 -10.99 12.07 -13.03
C LEU A 149 -10.16 11.53 -14.19
N ILE A 150 -9.61 12.40 -15.05
CA ILE A 150 -8.71 12.00 -16.14
C ILE A 150 -7.45 11.33 -15.57
N GLY A 151 -6.81 11.92 -14.56
CA GLY A 151 -5.62 11.35 -13.93
C GLY A 151 -5.89 9.96 -13.33
N ILE A 152 -7.03 9.81 -12.66
CA ILE A 152 -7.47 8.52 -12.12
C ILE A 152 -7.75 7.51 -13.23
N PHE A 153 -8.41 7.93 -14.30
CA PHE A 153 -8.71 7.06 -15.43
C PHE A 153 -7.42 6.49 -16.05
N ILE A 154 -6.39 7.31 -16.26
CA ILE A 154 -5.08 6.86 -16.76
C ILE A 154 -4.49 5.80 -15.83
N VAL A 155 -4.53 6.04 -14.52
CA VAL A 155 -3.98 5.11 -13.53
C VAL A 155 -4.78 3.81 -13.51
N LEU A 156 -6.11 3.85 -13.51
CA LEU A 156 -6.96 2.67 -13.50
C LEU A 156 -6.82 1.84 -14.78
N VAL A 157 -6.68 2.48 -15.94
CA VAL A 157 -6.42 1.78 -17.21
C VAL A 157 -5.03 1.14 -17.19
N GLY A 158 -4.00 1.88 -16.77
CA GLY A 158 -2.65 1.36 -16.61
C GLY A 158 -2.57 0.20 -15.61
N ASP A 159 -3.34 0.28 -14.53
CA ASP A 159 -3.48 -0.78 -13.54
C ASP A 159 -4.19 -2.01 -14.13
N TYR A 160 -5.34 -1.81 -14.79
CA TYR A 160 -6.10 -2.90 -15.40
C TYR A 160 -5.26 -3.72 -16.40
N PHE A 161 -4.56 -3.05 -17.31
CA PHE A 161 -3.73 -3.74 -18.31
C PHE A 161 -2.59 -4.53 -17.67
N LEU A 162 -1.90 -4.00 -16.66
CA LEU A 162 -0.76 -4.70 -16.08
C LEU A 162 -1.17 -5.77 -15.07
N PHE A 163 -2.12 -5.47 -14.19
CA PHE A 163 -2.55 -6.38 -13.14
C PHE A 163 -3.33 -7.56 -13.68
N GLN A 164 -4.25 -7.33 -14.63
CA GLN A 164 -5.03 -8.43 -15.19
C GLN A 164 -4.25 -9.24 -16.21
N ALA A 165 -3.43 -8.62 -17.08
CA ALA A 165 -2.71 -9.38 -18.09
C ALA A 165 -1.51 -10.15 -17.51
N TYR A 166 -0.80 -9.58 -16.53
CA TYR A 166 0.39 -10.23 -15.95
C TYR A 166 0.10 -11.10 -14.72
N ARG A 167 -1.15 -11.11 -14.22
CA ARG A 167 -1.55 -11.71 -12.92
C ARG A 167 -0.62 -11.24 -11.80
N TYR A 168 -0.28 -9.95 -11.79
CA TYR A 168 0.75 -9.37 -10.93
C TYR A 168 0.48 -9.61 -9.44
N SER A 169 -0.76 -9.42 -8.97
CA SER A 169 -1.11 -9.60 -7.57
C SER A 169 -0.93 -11.05 -7.10
N GLN A 170 -1.25 -12.04 -7.94
CA GLN A 170 -1.03 -13.45 -7.62
C GLN A 170 0.47 -13.75 -7.50
N LYS A 171 1.27 -13.27 -8.46
CA LYS A 171 2.73 -13.44 -8.45
C LYS A 171 3.39 -12.72 -7.27
N LEU A 172 2.91 -11.53 -6.90
CA LEU A 172 3.40 -10.82 -5.72
C LEU A 172 2.97 -11.51 -4.43
N TYR A 173 1.74 -12.02 -4.36
CA TYR A 173 1.29 -12.79 -3.20
C TYR A 173 2.16 -14.03 -3.01
N LEU A 174 2.43 -14.79 -4.07
CA LEU A 174 3.34 -15.93 -4.05
C LEU A 174 4.75 -15.53 -3.60
N PHE A 175 5.27 -14.39 -4.06
CA PHE A 175 6.55 -13.85 -3.58
C PHE A 175 6.54 -13.63 -2.07
N HIS A 176 5.48 -13.04 -1.53
CA HIS A 176 5.33 -12.86 -0.08
C HIS A 176 5.15 -14.20 0.66
N GLN A 177 4.46 -15.18 0.08
CA GLN A 177 4.34 -16.53 0.66
C GLN A 177 5.73 -17.16 0.80
N LEU A 178 6.57 -17.08 -0.25
CA LEU A 178 7.95 -17.58 -0.24
C LEU A 178 8.82 -16.86 0.78
N MET A 179 8.73 -15.53 0.85
CA MET A 179 9.46 -14.71 1.83
C MET A 179 9.14 -15.12 3.27
N VAL A 180 7.85 -15.18 3.61
CA VAL A 180 7.39 -15.53 4.97
C VAL A 180 7.73 -16.98 5.31
N TYR A 181 7.58 -17.89 4.37
CA TYR A 181 7.94 -19.30 4.56
C TYR A 181 9.45 -19.48 4.83
N ASN A 182 10.31 -18.82 4.04
CA ASN A 182 11.75 -18.87 4.25
C ASN A 182 12.13 -18.22 5.58
N PHE A 183 11.57 -17.05 5.89
CA PHE A 183 11.76 -16.37 7.17
C PHE A 183 11.45 -17.28 8.37
N PHE A 184 10.32 -17.99 8.36
CA PHE A 184 9.99 -18.90 9.46
C PHE A 184 10.95 -20.08 9.57
N ASN A 185 11.41 -20.65 8.46
CA ASN A 185 12.42 -21.70 8.49
C ASN A 185 13.76 -21.20 9.05
N ASP A 186 14.21 -20.02 8.61
CA ASP A 186 15.46 -19.42 9.07
C ASP A 186 15.40 -19.11 10.57
N MET A 187 14.30 -18.51 11.04
CA MET A 187 14.08 -18.24 12.46
C MET A 187 14.02 -19.51 13.30
N MET A 188 13.39 -20.57 12.78
CA MET A 188 13.33 -21.86 13.46
C MET A 188 14.74 -22.45 13.64
N GLN A 189 15.59 -22.36 12.61
CA GLN A 189 16.99 -22.80 12.70
C GLN A 189 17.78 -21.95 13.69
N GLU A 190 17.56 -20.63 13.73
CA GLU A 190 18.19 -19.76 14.72
C GLU A 190 17.79 -20.12 16.15
N ILE A 191 16.50 -20.39 16.42
CA ILE A 191 16.02 -20.79 17.76
C ILE A 191 16.71 -22.08 18.22
N VAL A 192 16.83 -23.08 17.33
CA VAL A 192 17.52 -24.34 17.64
C VAL A 192 19.01 -24.12 17.92
N LYS A 193 19.68 -23.26 17.15
CA LYS A 193 21.11 -22.93 17.34
C LYS A 193 21.37 -22.06 18.58
N CYS A 194 20.42 -21.21 18.97
CA CYS A 194 20.56 -20.35 20.16
C CYS A 194 20.78 -21.16 21.45
N ARG A 195 20.26 -22.40 21.50
CA ARG A 195 20.50 -23.35 22.58
C ARG A 195 21.99 -23.60 22.85
N GLU A 196 22.82 -23.56 21.80
CA GLU A 196 24.26 -23.83 21.88
C GLU A 196 25.07 -22.56 22.22
N GLN A 197 24.54 -21.37 21.90
CA GLN A 197 25.34 -20.12 21.87
C GLN A 197 25.11 -19.17 23.06
N LYS A 198 24.32 -19.53 24.09
CA LYS A 198 24.04 -18.71 25.30
C LYS A 198 23.69 -17.24 24.97
N ILE A 199 22.86 -17.02 23.95
CA ILE A 199 22.44 -15.69 23.52
C ILE A 199 21.47 -15.09 24.56
N ASN A 200 21.49 -13.76 24.71
CA ASN A 200 20.53 -13.05 25.56
C ASN A 200 19.11 -13.20 25.01
N THR A 201 18.31 -14.01 25.69
CA THR A 201 16.91 -14.35 25.37
C THR A 201 16.03 -13.13 25.15
N PHE A 202 16.16 -12.10 25.99
CA PHE A 202 15.28 -10.94 25.94
C PHE A 202 15.50 -10.15 24.63
N LEU A 203 16.76 -9.89 24.29
CA LEU A 203 17.14 -9.20 23.06
C LEU A 203 16.71 -9.99 21.81
N PHE A 204 16.81 -11.32 21.87
CA PHE A 204 16.37 -12.19 20.78
C PHE A 204 14.86 -12.11 20.57
N VAL A 205 14.05 -12.20 21.63
CA VAL A 205 12.58 -12.14 21.55
C VAL A 205 12.10 -10.77 21.06
N GLU A 206 12.74 -9.69 21.50
CA GLU A 206 12.43 -8.34 21.01
C GLU A 206 12.72 -8.20 19.51
N LYS A 207 13.92 -8.62 19.07
CA LYS A 207 14.31 -8.62 17.65
C LYS A 207 13.33 -9.47 16.83
N LEU A 208 12.98 -10.65 17.33
CA LEU A 208 12.04 -11.56 16.69
C LEU A 208 10.66 -10.91 16.52
N ARG A 209 10.13 -10.24 17.55
CA ARG A 209 8.85 -9.54 17.45
C ARG A 209 8.84 -8.51 16.32
N ASN A 210 9.91 -7.71 16.22
CA ASN A 210 10.03 -6.67 15.19
C ASN A 210 10.15 -7.29 13.80
N GLU A 211 10.95 -8.33 13.62
CA GLU A 211 11.11 -9.03 12.34
C GLU A 211 9.83 -9.78 11.92
N VAL A 212 9.10 -10.39 12.85
CA VAL A 212 7.80 -11.01 12.56
C VAL A 212 6.81 -9.98 12.04
N ILE A 213 6.70 -8.81 12.67
CA ILE A 213 5.80 -7.74 12.22
C ILE A 213 6.22 -7.28 10.82
N LYS A 214 7.52 -7.03 10.61
CA LYS A 214 8.06 -6.57 9.33
C LYS A 214 7.82 -7.55 8.18
N ASN A 215 7.99 -8.86 8.41
CA ASN A 215 7.84 -9.87 7.37
C ASN A 215 6.38 -10.33 7.17
N CYS A 216 5.53 -10.30 8.21
CA CYS A 216 4.14 -10.72 8.12
C CYS A 216 3.17 -9.62 7.66
N THR A 217 3.51 -8.34 7.83
CA THR A 217 2.63 -7.23 7.39
C THR A 217 2.40 -7.22 5.87
N PRO A 218 3.44 -7.38 5.02
CA PRO A 218 3.26 -7.34 3.56
C PRO A 218 2.37 -8.46 3.02
N ILE A 219 2.44 -9.68 3.58
CA ILE A 219 1.58 -10.79 3.14
C ILE A 219 0.10 -10.53 3.51
N ALA A 220 -0.17 -9.94 4.67
CA ALA A 220 -1.54 -9.62 5.08
C ALA A 220 -2.15 -8.58 4.12
N ILE A 221 -1.41 -7.51 3.83
CA ILE A 221 -1.81 -6.49 2.85
C ILE A 221 -2.03 -7.11 1.47
N SER A 222 -1.06 -7.91 1.00
CA SER A 222 -1.16 -8.56 -0.31
C SER A 222 -2.35 -9.52 -0.38
N SER A 223 -2.76 -10.13 0.73
CA SER A 223 -3.94 -11.01 0.79
C SER A 223 -5.25 -10.24 0.60
N GLU A 224 -5.40 -9.08 1.24
CA GLU A 224 -6.58 -8.22 1.10
C GLU A 224 -6.69 -7.71 -0.33
N ASN A 225 -5.57 -7.22 -0.87
CA ASN A 225 -5.51 -6.70 -2.23
C ASN A 225 -5.83 -7.76 -3.27
N LEU A 226 -5.33 -8.98 -3.08
CA LEU A 226 -5.65 -10.11 -3.95
C LEU A 226 -7.16 -10.41 -3.91
N LYS A 227 -7.80 -10.45 -2.74
CA LYS A 227 -9.24 -10.74 -2.61
C LYS A 227 -10.15 -9.73 -3.30
N LEU A 228 -9.70 -8.49 -3.48
CA LEU A 228 -10.41 -7.42 -4.17
C LEU A 228 -10.35 -7.53 -5.70
N GLU A 229 -9.50 -8.39 -6.26
CA GLU A 229 -9.47 -8.61 -7.71
C GLU A 229 -10.70 -9.38 -8.20
N VAL A 230 -11.31 -8.86 -9.28
CA VAL A 230 -12.56 -9.35 -9.86
C VAL A 230 -12.44 -10.76 -10.44
N LYS A 231 -11.26 -11.12 -10.99
CA LYS A 231 -11.05 -12.38 -11.74
C LYS A 231 -10.56 -13.56 -10.89
N ILE A 232 -10.52 -13.43 -9.56
CA ILE A 232 -9.99 -14.51 -8.71
C ILE A 232 -11.05 -15.56 -8.41
N ASN A 233 -10.69 -16.82 -8.67
CA ASN A 233 -11.50 -17.98 -8.36
C ASN A 233 -11.74 -18.10 -6.84
N GLN A 234 -12.93 -18.54 -6.45
CA GLN A 234 -13.30 -18.80 -5.05
C GLN A 234 -12.36 -19.79 -4.38
N GLU A 235 -11.84 -20.77 -5.12
CA GLU A 235 -10.85 -21.71 -4.59
C GLU A 235 -9.54 -21.01 -4.18
N THR A 236 -9.06 -20.08 -5.00
CA THR A 236 -7.87 -19.29 -4.68
C THR A 236 -8.09 -18.44 -3.42
N LYS A 237 -9.27 -17.82 -3.27
CA LYS A 237 -9.63 -17.07 -2.05
C LYS A 237 -9.58 -17.97 -0.80
N LYS A 238 -10.14 -19.18 -0.88
CA LYS A 238 -10.06 -20.17 0.21
C LYS A 238 -8.61 -20.55 0.55
N ARG A 239 -7.75 -20.77 -0.45
CA ARG A 239 -6.32 -21.06 -0.22
C ARG A 239 -5.60 -19.90 0.47
N VAL A 240 -5.91 -18.66 0.08
CA VAL A 240 -5.40 -17.44 0.76
C VAL A 240 -5.82 -17.43 2.23
N ASP A 241 -7.10 -17.69 2.53
CA ASP A 241 -7.63 -17.71 3.89
C ASP A 241 -6.93 -18.76 4.76
N ILE A 242 -6.85 -20.00 4.26
CA ILE A 242 -6.17 -21.11 4.95
C ILE A 242 -4.70 -20.76 5.18
N PHE A 243 -4.04 -20.14 4.20
CA PHE A 243 -2.64 -19.72 4.35
C PHE A 243 -2.50 -18.64 5.44
N GLN A 244 -3.35 -17.61 5.46
CA GLN A 244 -3.31 -16.55 6.49
C GLN A 244 -3.53 -17.10 7.89
N GLU A 245 -4.51 -17.99 8.07
CA GLU A 245 -4.75 -18.67 9.35
C GLU A 245 -3.53 -19.50 9.76
N THR A 246 -2.94 -20.24 8.82
CA THR A 246 -1.77 -21.08 9.09
C THR A 246 -0.56 -20.22 9.48
N ILE A 247 -0.32 -19.08 8.84
CA ILE A 247 0.74 -18.13 9.22
C ILE A 247 0.51 -17.56 10.62
N TRP A 248 -0.74 -17.26 10.97
CA TRP A 248 -1.09 -16.81 12.32
C TRP A 248 -0.77 -17.87 13.38
N ASP A 249 -1.10 -19.12 13.11
CA ASP A 249 -0.77 -20.24 14.00
C ASP A 249 0.73 -20.47 14.12
N ILE A 250 1.48 -20.42 13.00
CA ILE A 250 2.95 -20.52 13.00
C ILE A 250 3.56 -19.40 13.85
N ARG A 251 3.08 -18.16 13.70
CA ARG A 251 3.55 -17.01 14.49
C ARG A 251 3.37 -17.28 15.99
N ARG A 252 2.20 -17.75 16.42
CA ARG A 252 1.93 -18.06 17.83
C ARG A 252 2.85 -19.17 18.33
N LEU A 253 3.01 -20.23 17.54
CA LEU A 253 3.85 -21.37 17.87
C LEU A 253 5.33 -20.99 17.99
N LEU A 254 5.80 -20.06 17.16
CA LEU A 254 7.17 -19.58 17.21
C LEU A 254 7.48 -18.85 18.53
N PHE A 255 6.56 -18.02 19.04
CA PHE A 255 6.72 -17.43 20.38
C PHE A 255 6.60 -18.48 21.50
N ALA A 256 5.71 -19.47 21.35
CA ALA A 256 5.60 -20.57 22.30
C ALA A 256 6.89 -21.41 22.36
N LEU A 257 7.56 -21.62 21.22
CA LEU A 257 8.88 -22.24 21.12
C LEU A 257 9.94 -21.44 21.87
N CYS A 258 9.98 -20.12 21.70
CA CYS A 258 10.90 -19.26 22.45
C CYS A 258 10.69 -19.37 23.97
N VAL A 259 9.43 -19.43 24.43
CA VAL A 259 9.13 -19.60 25.86
C VAL A 259 9.52 -20.99 26.34
N SER A 260 9.22 -22.06 25.59
CA SER A 260 9.56 -23.43 26.00
C SER A 260 11.07 -23.65 26.04
N GLU A 261 11.81 -23.09 25.08
CA GLU A 261 13.28 -23.20 25.01
C GLU A 261 13.99 -22.34 26.02
N PHE A 262 13.65 -21.05 26.11
CA PHE A 262 14.47 -20.09 26.83
C PHE A 262 14.00 -19.80 28.27
N VAL A 263 12.74 -20.08 28.60
CA VAL A 263 12.18 -19.80 29.94
C VAL A 263 11.95 -21.10 30.70
N LEU A 264 11.28 -22.07 30.08
CA LEU A 264 10.92 -23.32 30.73
C LEU A 264 12.01 -24.40 30.64
N HIS A 265 12.95 -24.27 29.70
CA HIS A 265 14.02 -25.25 29.41
C HIS A 265 13.50 -26.70 29.32
N SER A 266 12.28 -26.89 28.81
CA SER A 266 11.60 -28.18 28.74
C SER A 266 11.79 -28.81 27.37
N SER A 267 12.72 -29.76 27.27
CA SER A 267 13.04 -30.45 26.01
C SER A 267 11.84 -31.14 25.37
N SER A 268 10.98 -31.80 26.17
CA SER A 268 9.78 -32.47 25.69
C SER A 268 8.74 -31.51 25.11
N THR A 269 8.57 -30.34 25.73
CA THR A 269 7.63 -29.31 25.27
C THR A 269 8.12 -28.66 23.99
N THR A 270 9.41 -28.35 23.89
CA THR A 270 10.00 -27.84 22.65
C THR A 270 9.87 -28.84 21.52
N GLU A 271 10.17 -30.12 21.74
CA GLU A 271 10.09 -31.13 20.69
C GLU A 271 8.66 -31.28 20.13
N LYS A 272 7.65 -31.22 21.02
CA LYS A 272 6.25 -31.18 20.60
C LYS A 272 5.93 -29.96 19.74
N HIS A 273 6.38 -28.77 20.15
CA HIS A 273 6.18 -27.56 19.36
C HIS A 273 6.94 -27.60 18.01
N LEU A 274 8.13 -28.20 17.96
CA LEU A 274 8.90 -28.41 16.73
C LEU A 274 8.15 -29.30 15.73
N GLN A 275 7.56 -30.40 16.21
CA GLN A 275 6.74 -31.28 15.37
C GLN A 275 5.51 -30.54 14.83
N GLN A 276 4.81 -29.80 15.69
CA GLN A 276 3.67 -28.97 15.27
C GLN A 276 4.08 -27.91 14.25
N PHE A 277 5.27 -27.32 14.39
CA PHE A 277 5.79 -26.33 13.46
C PHE A 277 6.00 -26.92 12.06
N LYS A 278 6.60 -28.11 11.98
CA LYS A 278 6.77 -28.83 10.70
C LYS A 278 5.42 -29.10 10.01
N VAL A 279 4.43 -29.57 10.77
CA VAL A 279 3.07 -29.82 10.24
C VAL A 279 2.44 -28.55 9.68
N LEU A 280 2.55 -27.42 10.40
CA LEU A 280 2.02 -26.15 9.95
C LEU A 280 2.78 -25.60 8.74
N MET A 281 4.10 -25.77 8.67
CA MET A 281 4.89 -25.37 7.50
C MET A 281 4.50 -26.17 6.25
N ASP A 282 4.28 -27.49 6.38
CA ASP A 282 3.78 -28.31 5.29
C ASP A 282 2.36 -27.90 4.85
N LYS A 283 1.48 -27.59 5.82
CA LYS A 283 0.15 -27.04 5.54
C LYS A 283 0.26 -25.70 4.79
N ALA A 284 1.17 -24.82 5.21
CA ALA A 284 1.40 -23.53 4.56
C ALA A 284 1.86 -23.72 3.10
N LYS A 285 2.84 -24.61 2.86
CA LYS A 285 3.37 -24.92 1.54
C LYS A 285 2.31 -25.51 0.60
N LYS A 286 1.43 -26.39 1.09
CA LYS A 286 0.31 -26.96 0.32
C LYS A 286 -0.70 -25.91 -0.15
N ASN A 287 -0.77 -24.76 0.53
CA ASN A 287 -1.69 -23.66 0.19
C ASN A 287 -1.01 -22.52 -0.57
N PHE A 288 0.17 -22.77 -1.17
CA PHE A 288 0.77 -21.81 -2.10
C PHE A 288 -0.10 -21.64 -3.36
N ILE A 289 -0.11 -20.42 -3.87
CA ILE A 289 -0.85 -20.08 -5.10
C ILE A 289 0.15 -20.08 -6.24
N TYR A 290 0.42 -21.28 -6.77
CA TYR A 290 1.24 -21.42 -7.97
C TYR A 290 0.47 -20.88 -9.18
N THR A 291 1.15 -20.10 -10.02
CA THR A 291 0.67 -19.72 -11.36
C THR A 291 1.17 -20.73 -12.40
N GLU A 292 0.45 -20.88 -13.52
CA GLU A 292 0.83 -21.77 -14.65
C GLU A 292 2.25 -21.50 -15.19
N ASP A 293 2.80 -20.29 -14.99
CA ASP A 293 4.18 -19.92 -15.35
C ASP A 293 5.26 -20.38 -14.34
N THR A 294 4.86 -21.00 -13.22
CA THR A 294 5.73 -21.31 -12.07
C THR A 294 5.83 -22.80 -11.70
N GLU A 295 5.06 -23.65 -12.38
CA GLU A 295 5.37 -25.09 -12.49
C GLU A 295 6.62 -25.29 -13.36
#